data_AF-A0A2W1JFD0-F1
#
_entry.id   AF-A0A2W1JFD0-F1
#
_cell.length_a   1.000
_cell.length_b   1.000
_cell.length_c   1.000
_cell.angle_alpha   90.00
_cell.angle_beta   90.00
_cell.angle_gamma   90.00
#
_symmetry.space_group_name_H-M   'P 1'
#
loop_
_entity.id
_entity.type
_entity.pdbx_description
1 polymer ?
#
loop_
_entity_poly.entity_id
_entity_poly.type
_entity_poly.pdbx_seq_one_letter_code
_entity_poly.pdbx_strand_id
1 'polypeptide(L)' 'MISTTDERGVINNFAKDPVASAAEYPSEAQQRRYWIMGAASTVFMAGVFALAYAVS' A
#
# COMPACT_ATOMS: atom_id res chain seq x y z
N MET A 1 -21.29 19.73 21.43
CA MET A 1 -21.18 18.52 22.27
C MET A 1 -21.58 17.35 21.40
N ILE A 2 -20.67 16.43 21.09
CA ILE A 2 -21.05 15.14 20.50
C ILE A 2 -21.48 14.28 21.70
N SER A 3 -22.79 14.19 21.93
CA SER A 3 -23.35 13.35 22.98
C SER A 3 -23.08 11.88 22.64
N THR A 4 -22.46 11.13 23.54
CA THR A 4 -22.23 9.68 23.44
C THR A 4 -23.47 8.85 23.77
N THR A 5 -24.61 9.52 23.96
CA THR A 5 -25.89 8.95 24.37
C THR A 5 -26.88 9.11 23.23
N ASP A 6 -27.48 8.00 22.80
CA ASP A 6 -28.60 7.97 21.86
C ASP A 6 -29.81 8.75 22.44
N GLU A 7 -30.74 9.22 21.60
CA GLU A 7 -31.97 9.93 22.01
C GLU A 7 -32.84 9.08 22.96
N ARG A 8 -32.57 7.76 23.00
CA ARG A 8 -33.19 6.77 23.88
C ARG A 8 -32.44 6.53 25.20
N GLY A 9 -31.35 7.24 25.48
CA GLY A 9 -30.55 7.07 26.70
C GLY A 9 -29.57 5.89 26.68
N VAL A 10 -29.40 5.22 25.52
CA VAL A 10 -28.49 4.07 25.39
C VAL A 10 -27.05 4.58 25.19
N ILE A 11 -26.13 4.08 26.01
CA ILE A 11 -24.70 4.39 25.90
C ILE A 11 -24.15 3.71 24.64
N ASN A 12 -23.54 4.51 23.77
CA ASN A 12 -22.88 3.99 22.57
C ASN A 12 -21.66 3.13 22.97
N ASN A 13 -21.76 1.81 22.78
CA ASN A 13 -20.67 0.84 22.94
C ASN A 13 -20.07 0.38 21.59
N PHE A 14 -20.28 1.15 20.52
CA PHE A 14 -19.60 0.87 19.25
C PHE A 14 -18.12 1.21 19.39
N ALA A 15 -17.27 0.32 18.87
CA ALA A 15 -15.85 0.59 18.75
C ALA A 15 -15.67 1.88 17.95
N LYS A 16 -14.84 2.80 18.46
CA LYS A 16 -14.49 4.02 17.73
C LYS A 16 -13.90 3.63 16.38
N ASP A 17 -14.36 4.26 15.31
CA ASP A 17 -13.81 4.01 13.97
C ASP A 17 -12.28 4.16 14.01
N PRO A 18 -11.53 3.21 13.42
CA PRO A 18 -10.09 3.30 13.37
C PRO A 18 -9.74 4.59 12.63
N VAL A 19 -8.81 5.36 13.19
CA VAL A 19 -8.27 6.53 12.49
C VAL A 19 -7.72 6.04 11.17
N ALA A 20 -8.26 6.54 10.06
CA ALA A 20 -7.82 6.14 8.73
C ALA A 20 -6.33 6.47 8.60
N SER A 21 -5.48 5.44 8.52
CA SER A 21 -4.07 5.60 8.21
C SER A 21 -3.95 6.00 6.75
N ALA A 22 -3.83 7.30 6.48
CA ALA A 22 -3.55 7.78 5.13
C ALA A 22 -2.22 7.20 4.64
N ALA A 23 -2.16 6.83 3.35
CA ALA A 23 -0.91 6.44 2.74
C ALA A 23 0.02 7.67 2.69
N GLU A 24 1.22 7.55 3.26
CA GLU A 24 2.23 8.60 3.19
C GLU A 24 2.94 8.54 1.84
N TYR A 25 3.28 9.71 1.29
CA TYR A 25 4.10 9.79 0.10
C TYR A 25 5.49 9.20 0.38
N PRO A 26 6.04 8.35 -0.51
CA PRO A 26 7.29 7.66 -0.23
C PRO A 26 8.45 8.65 -0.07
N SER A 27 9.34 8.38 0.89
CA SER A 27 10.57 9.14 1.05
C SER A 27 11.49 8.97 -0.17
N GLU A 28 12.45 9.88 -0.35
CA GLU A 28 13.42 9.79 -1.47
C GLU A 28 14.18 8.45 -1.46
N ALA A 29 14.48 7.91 -0.28
CA ALA A 29 15.11 6.60 -0.14
C ALA A 29 14.21 5.45 -0.62
N GLN A 30 12.91 5.51 -0.30
CA GLN A 30 11.92 4.54 -0.79
C GLN A 30 11.74 4.64 -2.30
N GLN A 31 11.63 5.86 -2.83
CA GLN A 31 11.54 6.09 -4.27
C GLN A 31 12.76 5.54 -5.03
N ARG A 32 13.98 5.80 -4.54
CA ARG A 32 15.21 5.22 -5.13
C ARG A 32 15.19 3.70 -5.10
N ARG A 33 14.72 3.10 -4.00
CA ARG A 33 14.59 1.64 -3.90
C ARG A 33 13.59 1.08 -4.90
N TYR A 34 12.46 1.77 -5.12
CA TYR A 34 11.48 1.38 -6.13
C TYR A 34 12.06 1.43 -7.54
N TRP A 35 12.84 2.47 -7.86
CA TRP A 35 13.56 2.54 -9.13
C TRP A 35 14.51 1.37 -9.34
N ILE A 36 15.31 1.03 -8.32
CA ILE A 36 16.24 -0.10 -8.40
C ILE A 36 15.48 -1.42 -8.60
N MET A 37 14.40 -1.64 -7.85
CA MET A 37 13.60 -2.86 -7.98
C MET A 37 12.93 -2.96 -9.36
N GLY A 38 12.41 -1.85 -9.89
CA GLY A 38 11.83 -1.80 -11.24
C GLY A 38 12.86 -2.04 -12.35
N ALA A 39 14.06 -1.48 -12.23
CA ALA A 39 15.14 -1.73 -13.17
C ALA A 39 15.59 -3.20 -13.13
N ALA A 40 15.78 -3.75 -11.93
CA ALA A 40 16.18 -5.14 -11.74
C ALA A 40 15.15 -6.13 -12.31
N SER A 41 13.86 -5.91 -12.05
CA SER A 41 12.79 -6.77 -12.58
C SER A 41 12.71 -6.68 -14.11
N THR A 42 12.90 -5.49 -14.68
CA THR A 42 12.91 -5.29 -16.14
C THR A 42 14.04 -6.07 -16.80
N VAL A 43 15.27 -5.95 -16.28
CA VAL A 43 16.43 -6.69 -16.79
C VAL A 43 16.23 -8.20 -16.67
N PHE A 44 15.70 -8.65 -15.53
CA PHE A 44 15.42 -10.06 -15.30
C PHE A 44 14.40 -10.61 -16.31
N MET A 45 13.29 -9.91 -16.55
CA MET A 45 12.29 -10.32 -17.54
C MET A 45 12.82 -10.29 -18.97
N ALA A 46 13.61 -9.28 -19.34
CA ALA A 46 14.27 -9.25 -20.64
C ALA A 46 15.17 -10.48 -20.85
N GLY A 47 15.92 -10.89 -19.82
CA GLY A 47 16.72 -12.10 -19.86
C GLY A 47 15.88 -13.38 -20.02
N VAL A 48 14.78 -13.49 -19.29
CA VAL A 48 13.84 -14.64 -19.43
C VAL A 48 13.27 -14.72 -20.83
N PHE A 49 12.82 -13.60 -21.41
CA PHE A 49 12.30 -13.59 -22.78
C PHE A 49 13.37 -13.87 -23.83
N ALA A 50 14.58 -13.35 -23.66
CA ALA A 50 15.70 -13.65 -24.55
C ALA A 50 16.04 -15.15 -24.54
N LEU A 51 16.06 -15.78 -23.36
CA LEU A 51 16.28 -17.22 -23.24
C LEU A 51 15.15 -18.02 -23.89
N ALA A 52 13.88 -17.65 -23.65
CA ALA A 52 12.73 -18.32 -24.25
C ALA A 52 12.77 -18.25 -25.79
N TYR A 53 13.15 -17.10 -26.35
CA TYR A 53 13.33 -16.93 -27.79
C TYR A 53 14.52 -17.73 -28.34
N ALA A 54 15.61 -17.87 -27.58
CA ALA A 54 16.78 -18.60 -28.04
C ALA A 54 16.56 -20.12 -28.13
N VAL A 55 15.58 -20.67 -27.39
CA VAL A 55 15.28 -22.11 -27.34
C VAL A 55 14.01 -22.52 -28.09
N SER A 56 13.28 -21.55 -28.66
CA SER A 56 12.12 -21.78 -29.54
C SER A 56 12.55 -22.03 -30.98
#